data_AF-A0A7S0Z8N9-F1
#
_entry.id   AF-A0A7S0Z8N9-F1
#
_cell.length_a   1.000
_cell.length_b   1.000
_cell.length_c   1.000
_cell.angle_alpha   90.00
_cell.angle_beta   90.00
_cell.angle_gamma   90.00
#
_symmetry.space_group_name_H-M   'P 1'
#
loop_
_entity.id
_entity.type
_entity.pdbx_description
1 polymer ?
#
loop_
_entity_poly.entity_id
_entity_poly.type
_entity_poly.pdbx_seq_one_letter_code
_entity_poly.pdbx_strand_id
1 'polypeptide(L)'
;APEHESMHEHWPVFVHGRDAYGHPITCERPTEVNPVGLKARMGINDIMRHRMQMMEALEYYKSQPFSKDIHHKVYKQICIFDLEGFAMSFFTVEKKNFMVEL
;
A
#
# COMPACT_ATOMS: atom_id res chain seq x y z
N ALA A 1 -4.97 16.93 -4.47
CA ALA A 1 -5.90 17.52 -3.47
C ALA A 1 -5.35 17.25 -2.08
N PRO A 2 -5.64 18.09 -1.07
CA PRO A 2 -5.06 17.99 0.28
C PRO A 2 -5.20 16.60 0.93
N GLU A 3 -6.24 15.87 0.56
CA GLU A 3 -6.54 14.51 1.03
C GLU A 3 -5.51 13.46 0.56
N HIS A 4 -4.87 13.65 -0.60
CA HIS A 4 -3.84 12.72 -1.09
C HIS A 4 -2.52 12.87 -0.36
N GLU A 5 -2.17 14.09 0.05
CA GLU A 5 -0.96 14.36 0.84
C GLU A 5 -1.08 13.71 2.23
N SER A 6 -2.29 13.73 2.82
CA SER A 6 -2.58 13.07 4.09
C SER A 6 -2.37 11.55 4.06
N MET A 7 -2.66 10.89 2.93
CA MET A 7 -2.42 9.45 2.80
C MET A 7 -0.93 9.13 2.82
N HIS A 8 -0.12 9.85 2.04
CA HIS A 8 1.32 9.62 1.99
C HIS A 8 2.02 9.98 3.31
N GLU A 9 1.52 11.01 4.01
CA GLU A 9 2.05 11.43 5.31
C GLU A 9 1.75 10.42 6.44
N HIS A 10 0.58 9.77 6.41
CA HIS A 10 0.12 8.93 7.52
C HIS A 10 0.03 7.44 7.19
N TRP A 11 0.19 7.04 5.93
CA TRP A 11 0.30 5.66 5.47
C TRP A 11 1.26 5.58 4.29
N PRO A 12 2.57 5.72 4.55
CA PRO A 12 3.57 5.69 3.49
C PRO A 12 3.64 4.29 2.85
N VAL A 13 3.46 4.24 1.54
CA VAL A 13 3.66 3.04 0.71
C VAL A 13 4.50 3.43 -0.49
N PHE A 14 5.57 2.70 -0.73
CA PHE A 14 6.52 3.00 -1.79
C PHE A 14 6.70 1.82 -2.73
N VAL A 15 6.88 2.12 -4.02
CA VAL A 15 7.32 1.16 -5.03
C VAL A 15 8.85 1.22 -5.10
N HIS A 16 9.52 0.13 -4.77
CA HIS A 16 10.98 0.02 -4.70
C HIS A 16 11.62 -0.48 -6.01
N GLY A 17 10.86 -0.51 -7.10
CA GLY A 17 11.29 -1.01 -8.40
C GLY A 17 10.63 -2.33 -8.75
N ARG A 18 11.37 -3.21 -9.43
CA ARG A 18 10.88 -4.51 -9.92
C ARG A 18 11.90 -5.62 -9.66
N ASP A 19 11.41 -6.85 -9.52
CA ASP A 19 12.26 -8.03 -9.47
C ASP A 19 12.83 -8.41 -10.86
N ALA A 20 13.59 -9.51 -10.91
CA ALA A 20 14.20 -10.01 -12.15
C ALA A 20 13.17 -10.43 -13.23
N TYR A 21 11.91 -10.63 -12.85
CA TYR A 21 10.81 -11.00 -13.74
C TYR A 21 9.90 -9.82 -14.08
N GLY A 22 10.17 -8.61 -13.55
CA GLY A 22 9.39 -7.41 -13.80
C GLY A 22 8.20 -7.23 -12.86
N HIS A 23 8.05 -8.03 -11.80
CA HIS A 23 7.01 -7.83 -10.78
C HIS A 23 7.33 -6.59 -9.97
N PRO A 24 6.40 -5.62 -9.81
CA PRO A 24 6.60 -4.50 -8.91
C PRO A 24 6.79 -4.96 -7.48
N ILE A 25 7.71 -4.30 -6.78
CA ILE A 25 7.98 -4.52 -5.37
C ILE A 25 7.44 -3.31 -4.60
N THR A 26 6.44 -3.54 -3.74
CA THR A 26 5.97 -2.56 -2.76
C THR A 26 6.48 -2.93 -1.38
N CYS A 27 6.75 -1.92 -0.55
CA CYS A 27 7.05 -2.10 0.87
C CYS A 27 6.04 -1.31 1.71
N GLU A 28 5.45 -1.98 2.69
CA GLU A 28 4.59 -1.38 3.70
C GLU A 28 5.18 -1.60 5.09
N ARG A 29 5.07 -0.58 5.94
CA ARG A 29 5.55 -0.60 7.33
C ARG A 29 4.37 -0.30 8.24
N PRO A 30 3.62 -1.32 8.70
CA PRO A 30 2.39 -1.11 9.46
C PRO A 30 2.58 -0.30 10.73
N THR A 31 3.77 -0.35 11.33
CA THR A 31 4.14 0.41 12.53
C THR A 31 4.29 1.91 12.28
N GLU A 32 4.52 2.33 11.03
CA GLU A 32 4.59 3.74 10.62
C GLU A 32 3.22 4.32 10.25
N VAL A 33 2.17 3.48 10.15
CA VAL A 33 0.81 3.96 9.87
C VAL A 33 0.30 4.74 11.08
N ASN A 34 -0.25 5.92 10.84
CA ASN A 34 -0.89 6.79 11.83
C ASN A 34 -2.42 6.85 11.61
N PRO A 35 -3.20 5.91 12.21
CA PRO A 35 -4.65 5.87 12.05
C PRO A 35 -5.35 7.12 12.57
N VAL A 36 -4.82 7.76 13.63
CA VAL A 36 -5.41 8.97 14.22
C VAL A 36 -5.27 10.13 13.24
N GLY A 37 -4.10 10.30 12.63
CA GLY A 37 -3.85 11.30 11.59
C GLY A 37 -4.75 11.10 10.36
N LEU A 38 -4.88 9.85 9.89
CA LEU A 38 -5.77 9.51 8.77
C LEU A 38 -7.23 9.88 9.08
N LYS A 39 -7.77 9.41 10.21
CA LYS A 39 -9.17 9.66 10.60
C LYS A 39 -9.47 11.12 10.88
N ALA A 40 -8.47 11.93 11.22
CA ALA A 40 -8.65 13.37 11.44
C ALA A 40 -8.92 14.14 10.14
N ARG A 41 -8.53 13.60 8.99
CA ARG A 41 -8.61 14.29 7.69
C ARG A 41 -9.41 13.54 6.64
N MET A 42 -9.65 12.23 6.81
CA MET A 42 -10.25 11.37 5.80
C MET A 42 -11.30 10.44 6.42
N GLY A 43 -12.42 10.29 5.70
CA GLY A 43 -13.38 9.23 5.98
C GLY A 43 -12.86 7.88 5.50
N ILE A 44 -13.47 6.81 6.00
CA ILE A 44 -13.11 5.44 5.60
C ILE A 44 -13.24 5.22 4.08
N ASN A 45 -14.28 5.80 3.47
CA ASN A 45 -14.52 5.71 2.02
C ASN A 45 -13.43 6.40 1.21
N ASP A 46 -12.85 7.48 1.72
CA ASP A 46 -11.77 8.21 1.05
C ASP A 46 -10.47 7.42 1.13
N ILE A 47 -10.20 6.83 2.29
CA ILE A 47 -9.06 5.91 2.49
C ILE A 47 -9.18 4.73 1.52
N MET A 48 -10.34 4.07 1.47
CA MET A 48 -10.57 2.94 0.57
C MET A 48 -10.49 3.34 -0.91
N ARG A 49 -11.00 4.52 -1.27
CA ARG A 49 -10.84 5.07 -2.63
C ARG A 49 -9.38 5.27 -2.99
N HIS A 50 -8.58 5.83 -2.09
CA HIS A 50 -7.16 6.01 -2.33
C HIS A 50 -6.45 4.66 -2.50
N ARG A 51 -6.77 3.65 -1.67
CA ARG A 51 -6.24 2.29 -1.82
C ARG A 51 -6.62 1.66 -3.16
N MET A 52 -7.85 1.87 -3.64
CA MET A 52 -8.27 1.45 -4.98
C MET A 52 -7.45 2.14 -6.08
N GLN A 53 -7.26 3.46 -5.99
CA GLN A 53 -6.44 4.21 -6.95
C GLN A 53 -4.99 3.72 -6.98
N MET A 54 -4.42 3.37 -5.83
CA MET A 54 -3.09 2.77 -5.76
C MET A 54 -3.03 1.41 -6.45
N MET A 55 -4.05 0.55 -6.25
CA MET A 55 -4.12 -0.74 -6.94
C MET A 55 -4.22 -0.57 -8.47
N GLU A 56 -5.04 0.37 -8.94
CA GLU A 56 -5.12 0.70 -10.38
C GLU A 56 -3.79 1.23 -10.93
N ALA A 57 -3.09 2.08 -10.18
CA ALA A 57 -1.76 2.56 -10.56
C ALA A 57 -0.74 1.42 -10.65
N LEU A 58 -0.82 0.43 -9.75
CA LEU A 58 0.00 -0.77 -9.78
C LEU A 58 -0.34 -1.67 -10.98
N GLU A 59 -1.62 -1.81 -11.34
CA GLU A 59 -2.03 -2.52 -12.56
C GLU A 59 -1.46 -1.85 -13.81
N TYR A 60 -1.57 -0.52 -13.91
CA TYR A 60 -0.95 0.24 -14.99
C TYR A 60 0.57 0.06 -15.02
N TYR A 61 1.22 0.08 -13.84
CA TYR A 61 2.66 -0.13 -13.77
C TYR A 61 3.06 -1.54 -14.25
N LYS A 62 2.28 -2.58 -13.90
CA LYS A 62 2.48 -3.95 -14.40
C LYS A 62 2.30 -4.07 -15.91
N SER A 63 1.44 -3.26 -16.52
CA SER A 63 1.25 -3.27 -17.98
C SER A 63 2.40 -2.59 -18.73
N GLN A 64 3.25 -1.81 -18.06
CA GLN A 64 4.38 -1.16 -18.71
C GLN A 64 5.51 -2.17 -19.01
N PRO A 65 6.08 -2.15 -20.23
CA PRO A 65 7.24 -2.96 -20.56
C PRO A 65 8.44 -2.57 -19.67
N PHE A 66 8.99 -3.54 -18.94
CA PHE A 66 10.14 -3.32 -18.06
C PHE A 66 11.47 -3.46 -18.80
N SER A 67 11.58 -4.48 -19.64
CA SER A 67 12.73 -4.73 -20.51
C SER A 67 12.26 -5.29 -21.85
N LYS A 68 13.12 -5.20 -22.85
CA LYS A 68 12.84 -5.77 -24.18
C LYS A 68 12.78 -7.30 -24.17
N ASP A 69 13.34 -7.93 -23.13
CA ASP A 69 13.54 -9.37 -23.02
C ASP A 69 12.45 -10.08 -22.20
N ILE A 70 11.56 -9.30 -21.56
CA ILE A 70 10.42 -9.83 -20.82
C ILE A 70 9.23 -9.97 -21.79
N HIS A 71 9.03 -11.20 -22.26
CA HIS A 71 7.95 -11.55 -23.19
C HIS A 71 6.71 -12.16 -22.51
N HIS A 72 6.64 -12.10 -21.18
CA HIS A 72 5.52 -12.63 -20.41
C HIS A 72 4.68 -11.51 -19.79
N LYS A 73 3.41 -11.81 -19.51
CA LYS A 73 2.51 -10.88 -18.82
C LYS A 73 2.87 -10.84 -17.34
N VAL A 74 3.23 -9.67 -16.83
CA VAL A 74 3.34 -9.40 -15.40
C VAL A 74 1.94 -9.16 -14.87
N TYR A 75 1.46 -10.02 -13.97
CA TYR A 75 0.14 -9.88 -13.33
C TYR A 75 0.20 -9.89 -11.80
N LYS A 76 1.34 -10.28 -11.22
CA LYS A 76 1.58 -10.30 -9.77
C LYS A 76 2.37 -9.09 -9.32
N GLN A 77 2.23 -8.77 -8.04
CA GLN A 77 3.10 -7.83 -7.31
C GLN A 77 3.73 -8.57 -6.14
N ILE A 78 4.90 -8.08 -5.70
CA ILE A 78 5.55 -8.50 -4.46
C ILE A 78 5.25 -7.42 -3.43
N CYS A 79 4.53 -7.77 -2.38
CA CYS A 79 4.29 -6.88 -1.24
C CYS A 79 5.14 -7.35 -0.06
N ILE A 80 6.06 -6.50 0.38
CA ILE A 80 6.91 -6.73 1.55
C ILE A 80 6.29 -5.97 2.72
N PHE A 81 6.06 -6.68 3.83
CA PHE A 81 5.67 -6.07 5.09
C PHE A 81 6.87 -6.06 6.02
N ASP A 82 7.38 -4.88 6.35
CA ASP A 82 8.34 -4.71 7.41
C ASP A 82 7.60 -4.76 8.76
N LEU A 83 7.93 -5.74 9.57
CA LEU A 83 7.31 -5.97 10.87
C LEU A 83 8.21 -5.51 12.02
N GLU A 84 9.25 -4.72 11.75
CA GLU A 84 10.04 -4.10 12.81
C GLU A 84 9.13 -3.27 13.75
N GLY A 85 9.25 -3.53 15.06
CA GLY A 85 8.41 -2.92 16.09
C GLY A 85 6.96 -3.42 16.12
N PHE A 86 6.59 -4.39 15.27
CA PHE A 86 5.24 -4.92 15.23
C PHE A 86 4.97 -5.78 16.48
N ALA A 87 3.92 -5.44 17.22
CA ALA A 87 3.50 -6.15 18.43
C ALA A 87 2.21 -6.93 18.20
N MET A 88 2.02 -8.02 18.94
CA MET A 88 0.78 -8.82 18.88
C MET A 88 -0.48 -8.01 19.23
N SER A 89 -0.35 -6.90 19.96
CA SER A 89 -1.45 -5.96 20.24
C SER A 89 -2.09 -5.39 18.98
N PHE A 90 -1.37 -5.31 17.85
CA PHE A 90 -1.95 -4.90 16.57
C PHE A 90 -2.99 -5.91 16.03
N PHE A 91 -2.93 -7.18 16.45
CA PHE A 91 -3.93 -8.19 16.13
C PHE A 91 -5.12 -8.23 17.11
N THR A 92 -5.10 -7.43 18.18
CA THR A 92 -6.17 -7.40 19.18
C THR A 92 -7.33 -6.48 18.77
N VAL A 93 -8.51 -6.73 19.36
CA VAL A 93 -9.84 -6.30 18.88
C VAL A 93 -9.95 -4.80 18.55
N GLU A 94 -9.34 -3.91 19.33
CA GLU A 94 -9.44 -2.45 19.08
C GLU A 94 -8.73 -1.99 17.79
N LYS A 95 -7.59 -2.60 17.43
CA LYS A 95 -6.90 -2.30 16.15
C LYS A 95 -7.37 -3.19 15.00
N LYS A 96 -7.89 -4.39 15.30
CA LYS A 96 -8.59 -5.23 14.34
C LYS A 96 -9.81 -4.50 13.75
N ASN A 97 -10.57 -3.76 14.55
CA ASN A 97 -11.71 -2.98 14.06
C ASN A 97 -11.29 -1.97 12.98
N PHE A 98 -10.12 -1.33 13.10
CA PHE A 98 -9.62 -0.46 12.02
C PHE A 98 -9.35 -1.21 10.71
N MET A 99 -8.83 -2.44 10.78
CA MET A 99 -8.55 -3.25 9.58
C MET A 99 -9.78 -3.98 9.02
N VAL A 100 -10.81 -4.21 9.83
CA VAL A 100 -12.04 -4.93 9.45
C VAL A 100 -13.19 -3.97 9.11
N GLU A 101 -13.15 -2.73 9.59
CA GLU A 101 -14.08 -1.65 9.22
C GLU A 101 -13.60 -0.84 8.00
N LEU A 102 -12.37 -1.08 7.50
CA LEU A 102 -11.94 -0.72 6.14
C LEU A 102 -12.66 -1.63 5.13
#